data_AF-A0A520J702-F1
#
_entry.id   AF-A0A520J702-F1
#
_cell.length_a   1.000
_cell.length_b   1.000
_cell.length_c   1.000
_cell.angle_alpha   90.00
_cell.angle_beta   90.00
_cell.angle_gamma   90.00
#
_symmetry.space_group_name_H-M   'P 1'
#
loop_
_entity.id
_entity.type
_entity.pdbx_description
1 polymer ?
#
loop_
_entity_poly.entity_id
_entity_poly.type
_entity_poly.pdbx_seq_one_letter_code
_entity_poly.pdbx_strand_id
1 'polypeptide(L)'
;MKNLNFLLIALSISTMVVLQSCKDNDQIGDPVVNNSEPIANFNWTGPQLAPAELVFTNASLDADSFKWDFGNGSHSSDRQPTKVTFGLPGNYEVILTASKGNKKSLIKKTIVISPDDSPLAHFSYSFKDNKSNAPATLVLVNNSQNAVSYEWEINNSLYGTKTPSYIILNTPGDYVIKLIAINGTRRSPVYQQTVSVMPSDEPRSGFSLAYHPFPYSVDEEIQLVNTSLNSDSWQWTFGNGGPASTTEQHPIIKFPRPGDYPISLIAKKGANSAPAKTITIRINP
;
A
#
# COMPACT_ATOMS: atom_id res chain seq x y z
N MET A 1 69.57 64.04 9.65
CA MET A 1 69.10 63.92 11.05
C MET A 1 68.98 62.43 11.36
N LYS A 2 69.48 61.80 12.43
CA LYS A 2 70.51 62.02 13.49
C LYS A 2 70.73 60.61 14.10
N ASN A 3 71.88 60.05 14.46
CA ASN A 3 73.33 60.34 14.37
C ASN A 3 74.03 59.02 13.94
N LEU A 4 75.22 58.91 13.33
CA LEU A 4 76.54 59.56 13.49
C LEU A 4 77.44 58.93 14.59
N ASN A 5 78.29 57.96 14.20
CA ASN A 5 79.75 57.82 14.49
C ASN A 5 80.24 56.45 13.89
N PHE A 6 81.42 56.21 13.27
CA PHE A 6 82.83 56.68 13.38
C PHE A 6 83.58 56.16 14.64
N LEU A 7 84.84 55.64 14.60
CA LEU A 7 85.81 55.35 13.51
C LEU A 7 87.04 54.53 14.04
N LEU A 8 87.81 53.83 13.16
CA LEU A 8 89.14 53.17 13.40
C LEU A 8 89.11 51.99 14.45
N ILE A 9 90.13 51.14 14.72
CA ILE A 9 91.53 50.88 14.25
C ILE A 9 91.86 49.37 14.52
N ALA A 10 92.99 48.73 14.13
CA ALA A 10 93.53 48.40 12.80
C ALA A 10 94.61 47.27 12.95
N LEU A 11 94.91 46.51 11.88
CA LEU A 11 95.97 45.46 11.75
C LEU A 11 95.83 44.23 12.69
N SER A 12 95.85 43.00 12.16
CA SER A 12 97.04 42.38 11.58
C SER A 12 96.72 41.34 10.49
N ILE A 13 97.75 40.93 9.73
CA ILE A 13 97.64 39.96 8.63
C ILE A 13 98.58 38.78 8.91
N SER A 14 98.06 37.55 8.83
CA SER A 14 98.86 36.40 8.41
C SER A 14 97.98 35.35 7.76
N THR A 15 98.42 34.81 6.62
CA THR A 15 97.67 33.87 5.79
C THR A 15 97.93 32.43 6.20
N MET A 16 96.88 31.67 6.52
CA MET A 16 96.96 30.20 6.58
C MET A 16 96.44 29.61 5.26
N VAL A 17 97.21 28.69 4.68
CA VAL A 17 97.03 28.24 3.29
C VAL A 17 95.77 27.38 3.14
N VAL A 18 94.92 27.71 2.17
CA VAL A 18 93.84 26.84 1.71
C VAL A 18 94.38 25.94 0.59
N LEU A 19 94.48 24.64 0.88
CA LEU A 19 94.49 23.59 -0.13
C LEU A 19 93.38 22.61 0.20
N GLN A 20 92.50 22.38 -0.77
CA GLN A 20 91.32 21.54 -0.58
C GLN A 20 91.71 20.06 -0.55
N SER A 21 91.25 19.35 0.47
CA SER A 21 90.90 17.94 0.31
C SER A 21 89.39 17.85 0.35
N CYS A 22 88.76 17.80 -0.82
CA CYS A 22 87.36 17.39 -0.92
C CYS A 22 87.31 15.89 -0.60
N LYS A 23 86.59 15.54 0.47
CA LYS A 23 85.96 14.24 0.60
C LYS A 23 84.48 14.49 0.82
N ASP A 24 83.68 13.82 0.02
CA ASP A 24 82.24 14.01 -0.02
C ASP A 24 81.63 13.62 1.33
N ASN A 25 80.77 14.49 1.84
CA ASN A 25 79.92 14.15 2.97
C ASN A 25 78.48 14.18 2.47
N ASP A 26 78.12 13.15 1.70
CA ASP A 26 76.74 12.82 1.32
C ASP A 26 75.94 12.50 2.59
N GLN A 27 75.54 13.55 3.29
CA GLN A 27 74.46 13.50 4.27
C GLN A 27 73.13 13.45 3.49
N ILE A 28 72.92 12.33 2.79
CA ILE A 28 71.58 11.87 2.45
C ILE A 28 70.90 11.63 3.79
N GLY A 29 70.16 12.63 4.26
CA GLY A 29 69.38 12.50 5.48
C GLY A 29 68.41 11.34 5.31
N ASP A 30 68.45 10.38 6.24
CA ASP A 30 67.53 9.23 6.23
C ASP A 30 66.10 9.73 5.99
N PRO A 31 65.34 9.09 5.09
CA PRO A 31 63.97 9.49 4.83
C PRO A 31 63.21 9.37 6.15
N VAL A 32 62.71 10.51 6.66
CA VAL A 32 62.10 10.59 8.00
C VAL A 32 60.89 9.66 8.06
N VAL A 33 61.11 8.46 8.58
CA VAL A 33 60.07 7.45 8.77
C VAL A 33 59.11 8.00 9.81
N ASN A 34 58.04 8.62 9.34
CA ASN A 34 57.03 9.23 10.19
C ASN A 34 56.38 8.13 11.05
N ASN A 35 56.86 7.99 12.29
CA ASN A 35 56.61 6.83 13.16
C ASN A 35 55.21 6.85 13.83
N SER A 36 54.36 7.81 13.43
CA SER A 36 52.93 7.83 13.75
C SER A 36 52.29 6.49 13.48
N GLU A 37 51.52 6.02 14.47
CA GLU A 37 50.81 4.74 14.41
C GLU A 37 49.55 4.91 13.56
N PRO A 38 49.12 3.88 12.81
CA PRO A 38 47.86 3.94 12.09
C PRO A 38 46.70 4.14 13.07
N ILE A 39 45.72 4.95 12.67
CA ILE A 39 44.47 5.12 13.42
C ILE A 39 43.34 4.67 12.50
N ALA A 40 42.81 3.47 12.74
CA ALA A 40 41.71 2.93 11.95
C ALA A 40 40.38 3.63 12.28
N ASN A 41 39.70 4.18 11.27
CA ASN A 41 38.36 4.74 11.42
C ASN A 41 37.59 4.68 10.09
N PHE A 42 36.27 4.54 10.15
CA PHE A 42 35.38 4.61 9.00
C PHE A 42 33.99 5.10 9.39
N ASN A 43 33.26 5.63 8.41
CA ASN A 43 31.82 5.91 8.50
C ASN A 43 31.10 5.22 7.34
N TRP A 44 29.77 5.15 7.36
CA TRP A 44 28.98 4.62 6.25
C TRP A 44 27.78 5.50 5.92
N THR A 45 27.24 5.37 4.72
CA THR A 45 25.97 5.97 4.29
C THR A 45 25.17 4.99 3.44
N GLY A 46 23.84 5.14 3.42
CA GLY A 46 22.91 4.29 2.67
C GLY A 46 21.69 3.88 3.51
N PRO A 47 20.65 3.29 2.88
CA PRO A 47 19.48 2.76 3.59
C PRO A 47 19.86 1.51 4.42
N GLN A 48 19.18 1.32 5.55
CA GLN A 48 19.38 0.17 6.45
C GLN A 48 18.16 -0.76 6.49
N LEU A 49 17.48 -0.92 5.36
CA LEU A 49 16.43 -1.92 5.13
C LEU A 49 16.94 -2.96 4.13
N ALA A 50 16.73 -4.25 4.41
CA ALA A 50 17.16 -5.33 3.52
C ALA A 50 16.30 -5.41 2.24
N PRO A 51 16.88 -5.56 1.04
CA PRO A 51 18.32 -5.59 0.75
C PRO A 51 18.95 -4.17 0.78
N ALA A 52 19.96 -3.98 1.62
CA ALA A 52 20.62 -2.69 1.79
C ALA A 52 21.89 -2.56 0.96
N GLU A 53 22.10 -1.42 0.32
CA GLU A 53 23.39 -1.04 -0.29
C GLU A 53 24.02 0.07 0.56
N LEU A 54 25.18 -0.20 1.17
CA LEU A 54 25.92 0.78 1.96
C LEU A 54 27.23 1.18 1.26
N VAL A 55 27.60 2.44 1.38
CA VAL A 55 28.90 2.98 0.96
C VAL A 55 29.76 3.23 2.19
N PHE A 56 30.97 2.67 2.22
CA PHE A 56 31.90 2.79 3.34
C PHE A 56 32.99 3.83 3.06
N THR A 57 33.08 4.84 3.92
CA THR A 57 34.07 5.91 3.81
C THR A 57 35.18 5.73 4.83
N ASN A 58 36.39 5.54 4.33
CA ASN A 58 37.59 5.39 5.15
C ASN A 58 38.04 6.75 5.71
N ALA A 59 38.08 6.85 7.03
CA ALA A 59 38.51 8.02 7.79
C ALA A 59 39.80 7.74 8.57
N SER A 60 40.54 6.70 8.19
CA SER A 60 41.78 6.29 8.87
C SER A 60 42.94 7.23 8.58
N LEU A 61 43.79 7.43 9.59
CA LEU A 61 45.02 8.21 9.50
C LEU A 61 46.25 7.30 9.54
N ASP A 62 47.36 7.78 8.98
CA ASP A 62 48.68 7.14 9.06
C ASP A 62 48.70 5.65 8.69
N ALA A 63 48.08 5.29 7.55
CA ALA A 63 48.02 3.92 7.07
C ALA A 63 48.23 3.81 5.55
N ASP A 64 49.02 2.83 5.14
CA ASP A 64 49.39 2.57 3.73
C ASP A 64 48.42 1.57 3.08
N SER A 65 47.83 0.67 3.89
CA SER A 65 47.00 -0.44 3.41
C SER A 65 45.84 -0.75 4.37
N PHE A 66 44.78 -1.34 3.80
CA PHE A 66 43.50 -1.53 4.47
C PHE A 66 42.96 -2.94 4.22
N LYS A 67 42.30 -3.52 5.22
CA LYS A 67 41.49 -4.74 5.06
C LYS A 67 40.14 -4.54 5.74
N TRP A 68 39.09 -4.81 4.98
CA TRP A 68 37.70 -4.84 5.42
C TRP A 68 37.19 -6.26 5.55
N ASP A 69 36.48 -6.52 6.63
CA ASP A 69 35.52 -7.61 6.78
C ASP A 69 34.17 -6.94 7.09
N PHE A 70 33.14 -7.21 6.29
CA PHE A 70 31.84 -6.59 6.44
C PHE A 70 30.86 -7.43 7.29
N GLY A 71 31.30 -8.56 7.86
CA GLY A 71 30.49 -9.43 8.72
C GLY A 71 29.38 -10.22 7.99
N ASN A 72 29.12 -9.91 6.72
CA ASN A 72 28.20 -10.63 5.82
C ASN A 72 28.92 -11.70 4.96
N GLY A 73 30.20 -11.96 5.24
CA GLY A 73 31.08 -12.84 4.45
C GLY A 73 31.81 -12.15 3.29
N SER A 74 31.41 -10.94 2.89
CA SER A 74 32.15 -10.15 1.90
C SER A 74 33.30 -9.35 2.55
N HIS A 75 34.30 -9.06 1.74
CA HIS A 75 35.59 -8.49 2.16
C HIS A 75 36.11 -7.51 1.09
N SER A 76 37.02 -6.61 1.46
CA SER A 76 37.73 -5.74 0.51
C SER A 76 39.12 -5.38 1.04
N SER A 77 40.05 -5.05 0.14
CA SER A 77 41.36 -4.44 0.44
C SER A 77 41.47 -2.99 -0.06
N ASP A 78 40.39 -2.42 -0.58
CA ASP A 78 40.37 -1.10 -1.17
C ASP A 78 40.51 -0.03 -0.09
N ARG A 79 41.23 1.07 -0.41
CA ARG A 79 41.25 2.25 0.50
C ARG A 79 39.84 2.79 0.73
N GLN A 80 38.98 2.71 -0.27
CA GLN A 80 37.57 3.10 -0.21
C GLN A 80 36.78 2.00 -0.94
N PRO A 81 36.05 1.13 -0.23
CA PRO A 81 35.14 0.18 -0.86
C PRO A 81 34.08 0.88 -1.72
N THR A 82 33.55 0.15 -2.70
CA THR A 82 32.39 0.60 -3.48
C THR A 82 31.10 0.36 -2.68
N LYS A 83 29.99 0.01 -3.35
CA LYS A 83 28.76 -0.41 -2.65
C LYS A 83 28.92 -1.83 -2.10
N VAL A 84 28.56 -2.01 -0.83
CA VAL A 84 28.48 -3.33 -0.18
C VAL A 84 27.02 -3.67 0.05
N THR A 85 26.60 -4.84 -0.44
CA THR A 85 25.21 -5.30 -0.32
C THR A 85 25.00 -6.19 0.91
N PHE A 86 23.99 -5.86 1.71
CA PHE A 86 23.50 -6.68 2.82
C PHE A 86 22.10 -7.18 2.45
N GLY A 87 22.06 -8.39 1.87
CA GLY A 87 20.85 -8.97 1.29
C GLY A 87 19.80 -9.47 2.29
N LEU A 88 20.16 -9.56 3.58
CA LEU A 88 19.29 -10.05 4.66
C LEU A 88 19.27 -9.06 5.84
N PRO A 89 18.23 -9.10 6.68
CA PRO A 89 18.22 -8.40 7.97
C PRO A 89 19.24 -9.04 8.92
N GLY A 90 19.86 -8.22 9.78
CA GLY A 90 20.80 -8.71 10.77
C GLY A 90 21.68 -7.62 11.39
N ASN A 91 22.47 -8.03 12.39
CA ASN A 91 23.51 -7.20 12.99
C ASN A 91 24.86 -7.65 12.44
N TYR A 92 25.52 -6.78 11.69
CA TYR A 92 26.79 -7.04 11.03
C TYR A 92 27.92 -6.27 11.73
N GLU A 93 28.91 -6.99 12.28
CA GLU A 93 30.11 -6.36 12.82
C GLU A 93 31.07 -6.05 11.66
N VAL A 94 31.17 -4.77 11.27
CA VAL A 94 32.13 -4.35 10.24
C VAL A 94 33.46 -4.02 10.91
N ILE A 95 34.52 -4.65 10.41
CA ILE A 95 35.89 -4.54 10.91
C ILE A 95 36.76 -3.89 9.83
N LEU A 96 37.42 -2.78 10.17
CA LEU A 96 38.50 -2.20 9.36
C LEU A 96 39.83 -2.37 10.10
N THR A 97 40.78 -3.03 9.45
CA THR A 97 42.19 -3.04 9.83
C THR A 97 42.97 -2.10 8.94
N ALA A 98 43.63 -1.10 9.52
CA ALA A 98 44.53 -0.16 8.85
C ALA A 98 45.98 -0.48 9.24
N SER A 99 46.89 -0.58 8.26
CA SER A 99 48.28 -1.02 8.49
C SER A 99 49.31 -0.06 7.88
N LYS A 100 50.44 0.13 8.58
CA LYS A 100 51.58 0.94 8.17
C LYS A 100 52.88 0.21 8.49
N GLY A 101 53.54 -0.31 7.45
CA GLY A 101 54.58 -1.33 7.62
C GLY A 101 54.11 -2.47 8.56
N ASN A 102 54.86 -2.71 9.64
CA ASN A 102 54.54 -3.72 10.65
C ASN A 102 53.47 -3.27 11.68
N LYS A 103 53.13 -1.97 11.75
CA LYS A 103 52.11 -1.46 12.70
C LYS A 103 50.70 -1.69 12.14
N LYS A 104 49.75 -1.98 13.05
CA LYS A 104 48.34 -2.20 12.70
C LYS A 104 47.42 -1.56 13.73
N SER A 105 46.28 -1.08 13.26
CA SER A 105 45.18 -0.54 14.06
C SER A 105 43.87 -1.12 13.54
N LEU A 106 42.92 -1.32 14.45
CA LEU A 106 41.68 -2.03 14.16
C LEU A 106 40.51 -1.32 14.82
N ILE A 107 39.44 -1.10 14.05
CA ILE A 107 38.18 -0.52 14.52
C ILE A 107 37.03 -1.45 14.12
N LYS A 108 36.06 -1.59 15.03
CA LYS A 108 34.83 -2.35 14.84
C LYS A 108 33.64 -1.41 14.98
N LYS A 109 32.65 -1.51 14.09
CA LYS A 109 31.35 -0.83 14.25
C LYS A 109 30.23 -1.78 13.82
N THR A 110 29.23 -1.95 14.67
CA THR A 110 28.05 -2.77 14.36
C THR A 110 27.07 -1.98 13.50
N ILE A 111 26.62 -2.60 12.42
CA ILE A 111 25.59 -2.09 11.53
C ILE A 111 24.35 -2.96 11.70
N VAL A 112 23.21 -2.33 11.99
CA VAL A 112 21.90 -2.99 11.99
C VAL A 112 21.28 -2.81 10.61
N ILE A 113 20.82 -3.90 10.01
CA ILE A 113 19.98 -3.91 8.81
C ILE A 113 18.62 -4.51 9.21
N SER A 114 17.56 -3.72 9.11
CA SER A 114 16.19 -4.14 9.43
C SER A 114 15.52 -4.85 8.24
N PRO A 115 14.49 -5.67 8.47
CA PRO A 115 13.62 -6.14 7.37
C PRO A 115 12.88 -4.96 6.74
N ASP A 116 12.55 -5.06 5.44
CA ASP A 116 11.61 -4.12 4.85
C ASP A 116 10.18 -4.43 5.34
N ASP A 117 9.67 -3.57 6.21
CA ASP A 117 8.30 -3.63 6.74
C ASP A 117 7.28 -2.89 5.85
N SER A 118 7.54 -2.86 4.53
CA SER A 118 6.58 -2.40 3.52
C SER A 118 5.25 -3.11 3.69
N PRO A 119 4.14 -2.39 4.00
CA PRO A 119 2.82 -3.00 4.01
C PRO A 119 2.46 -3.43 2.58
N LEU A 120 2.05 -4.68 2.42
CA LEU A 120 1.59 -5.24 1.15
C LEU A 120 0.11 -5.61 1.29
N ALA A 121 -0.77 -4.86 0.64
CA ALA A 121 -2.19 -5.17 0.62
C ALA A 121 -2.47 -6.43 -0.21
N HIS A 122 -3.22 -7.37 0.36
CA HIS A 122 -3.75 -8.51 -0.38
C HIS A 122 -5.03 -9.03 0.29
N PHE A 123 -6.00 -9.48 -0.50
CA PHE A 123 -7.17 -10.20 0.00
C PHE A 123 -7.65 -11.24 -1.00
N SER A 124 -8.42 -12.20 -0.50
CA SER A 124 -9.24 -13.11 -1.30
C SER A 124 -10.70 -13.02 -0.85
N TYR A 125 -11.62 -13.44 -1.72
CA TYR A 125 -13.04 -13.52 -1.40
C TYR A 125 -13.65 -14.85 -1.84
N SER A 126 -14.82 -15.16 -1.28
CA SER A 126 -15.74 -16.18 -1.81
C SER A 126 -17.19 -15.73 -1.63
N PHE A 127 -18.10 -16.23 -2.46
CA PHE A 127 -19.53 -16.07 -2.23
C PHE A 127 -20.00 -17.08 -1.19
N LYS A 128 -20.69 -16.61 -0.16
CA LYS A 128 -21.33 -17.48 0.84
C LYS A 128 -22.32 -18.41 0.12
N ASP A 129 -22.32 -19.68 0.52
CA ASP A 129 -23.18 -20.74 -0.05
C ASP A 129 -23.03 -20.87 -1.59
N ASN A 130 -21.92 -20.39 -2.16
CA ASN A 130 -21.63 -20.24 -3.60
C ASN A 130 -22.68 -19.42 -4.39
N LYS A 131 -23.42 -18.51 -3.73
CA LYS A 131 -24.45 -17.67 -4.38
C LYS A 131 -23.94 -16.26 -4.71
N SER A 132 -23.82 -15.97 -6.00
CA SER A 132 -23.46 -14.63 -6.52
C SER A 132 -24.67 -13.74 -6.85
N ASN A 133 -25.91 -14.25 -6.74
CA ASN A 133 -27.14 -13.49 -6.99
C ASN A 133 -27.41 -12.47 -5.88
N ALA A 134 -27.92 -11.29 -6.25
CA ALA A 134 -28.38 -10.28 -5.30
C ALA A 134 -29.58 -10.78 -4.45
N PRO A 135 -29.60 -10.57 -3.12
CA PRO A 135 -28.54 -9.99 -2.28
C PRO A 135 -27.41 -10.99 -2.01
N ALA A 136 -26.22 -10.74 -2.57
CA ALA A 136 -25.09 -11.65 -2.44
C ALA A 136 -24.33 -11.37 -1.14
N THR A 137 -23.93 -12.41 -0.41
CA THR A 137 -23.03 -12.29 0.75
C THR A 137 -21.62 -12.69 0.34
N LEU A 138 -20.72 -11.72 0.35
CA LEU A 138 -19.30 -11.91 0.07
C LEU A 138 -18.56 -12.17 1.39
N VAL A 139 -17.79 -13.25 1.50
CA VAL A 139 -16.87 -13.53 2.61
C VAL A 139 -15.48 -13.08 2.18
N LEU A 140 -14.73 -12.39 3.04
CA LEU A 140 -13.42 -11.84 2.72
C LEU A 140 -12.35 -12.34 3.69
N VAL A 141 -11.17 -12.63 3.15
CA VAL A 141 -9.97 -12.98 3.93
C VAL A 141 -8.88 -11.96 3.61
N ASN A 142 -8.44 -11.21 4.63
CA ASN A 142 -7.32 -10.29 4.51
C ASN A 142 -6.01 -11.07 4.62
N ASN A 143 -5.22 -11.04 3.56
CA ASN A 143 -3.95 -11.76 3.41
C ASN A 143 -2.76 -10.78 3.36
N SER A 144 -2.96 -9.55 3.82
CA SER A 144 -1.95 -8.48 3.77
C SER A 144 -0.77 -8.77 4.68
N GLN A 145 0.42 -8.32 4.28
CA GLN A 145 1.66 -8.51 5.02
C GLN A 145 2.16 -7.18 5.58
N ASN A 146 2.92 -7.24 6.68
CA ASN A 146 3.56 -6.09 7.34
C ASN A 146 2.60 -4.91 7.60
N ALA A 147 1.39 -5.18 8.10
CA ALA A 147 0.33 -4.18 8.24
C ALA A 147 -0.29 -4.20 9.64
N VAL A 148 -0.57 -3.01 10.17
CA VAL A 148 -1.16 -2.78 11.50
C VAL A 148 -2.60 -2.26 11.39
N SER A 149 -2.92 -1.53 10.32
CA SER A 149 -4.27 -1.06 10.01
C SER A 149 -4.56 -1.13 8.50
N TYR A 150 -5.82 -0.92 8.14
CA TYR A 150 -6.35 -1.10 6.79
C TYR A 150 -7.29 0.04 6.43
N GLU A 151 -7.44 0.30 5.13
CA GLU A 151 -8.56 1.05 4.56
C GLU A 151 -9.19 0.20 3.45
N TRP A 152 -10.49 -0.07 3.59
CA TRP A 152 -11.28 -0.78 2.59
C TRP A 152 -12.19 0.20 1.84
N GLU A 153 -12.20 0.13 0.51
CA GLU A 153 -13.15 0.87 -0.32
C GLU A 153 -14.06 -0.08 -1.10
N ILE A 154 -15.30 0.35 -1.34
CA ILE A 154 -16.19 -0.24 -2.35
C ILE A 154 -16.60 0.88 -3.30
N ASN A 155 -16.40 0.70 -4.61
CA ASN A 155 -16.75 1.66 -5.65
C ASN A 155 -16.24 3.08 -5.37
N ASN A 156 -14.97 3.19 -4.94
CA ASN A 156 -14.27 4.43 -4.55
C ASN A 156 -14.83 5.13 -3.29
N SER A 157 -15.75 4.51 -2.55
CA SER A 157 -16.25 5.01 -1.27
C SER A 157 -15.60 4.24 -0.11
N LEU A 158 -15.13 4.95 0.92
CA LEU A 158 -14.60 4.33 2.14
C LEU A 158 -15.68 3.46 2.80
N TYR A 159 -15.40 2.17 2.94
CA TYR A 159 -16.28 1.20 3.58
C TYR A 159 -15.91 0.99 5.06
N GLY A 160 -14.61 0.99 5.39
CA GLY A 160 -14.17 0.92 6.79
C GLY A 160 -12.67 0.67 6.98
N THR A 161 -12.22 0.78 8.23
CA THR A 161 -10.80 0.64 8.61
C THR A 161 -10.44 -0.67 9.32
N LYS A 162 -11.40 -1.60 9.40
CA LYS A 162 -11.23 -2.97 9.89
C LYS A 162 -11.58 -3.95 8.77
N THR A 163 -10.91 -5.10 8.72
CA THR A 163 -11.31 -6.22 7.85
C THR A 163 -12.75 -6.63 8.16
N PRO A 164 -13.69 -6.55 7.19
CA PRO A 164 -15.02 -7.12 7.36
C PRO A 164 -14.95 -8.64 7.18
N SER A 165 -15.61 -9.40 8.06
CA SER A 165 -15.77 -10.85 7.87
C SER A 165 -16.67 -11.18 6.68
N TYR A 166 -17.62 -10.29 6.37
CA TYR A 166 -18.47 -10.37 5.19
C TYR A 166 -18.99 -8.99 4.76
N ILE A 167 -19.41 -8.87 3.50
CA ILE A 167 -20.10 -7.72 2.89
C ILE A 167 -21.39 -8.24 2.25
N ILE A 168 -22.48 -7.46 2.30
CA ILE A 168 -23.75 -7.79 1.62
C ILE A 168 -23.95 -6.83 0.45
N LEU A 169 -24.15 -7.38 -0.75
CA LEU A 169 -24.29 -6.66 -2.01
C LEU A 169 -25.72 -6.82 -2.53
N ASN A 170 -26.57 -5.83 -2.22
CA ASN A 170 -28.03 -5.91 -2.38
C ASN A 170 -28.55 -5.71 -3.81
N THR A 171 -27.70 -5.32 -4.76
CA THR A 171 -28.08 -5.07 -6.16
C THR A 171 -27.15 -5.80 -7.11
N PRO A 172 -27.62 -6.24 -8.28
CA PRO A 172 -26.76 -6.80 -9.32
C PRO A 172 -25.85 -5.74 -9.93
N GLY A 173 -24.73 -6.18 -10.50
CA GLY A 173 -23.70 -5.33 -11.10
C GLY A 173 -22.30 -5.63 -10.56
N ASP A 174 -21.32 -4.90 -11.08
CA ASP A 174 -19.92 -5.04 -10.70
C ASP A 174 -19.54 -4.10 -9.55
N TYR A 175 -18.85 -4.65 -8.55
CA TYR A 175 -18.32 -3.92 -7.40
C TYR A 175 -16.80 -3.96 -7.41
N VAL A 176 -16.15 -2.80 -7.44
CA VAL A 176 -14.69 -2.68 -7.29
C VAL A 176 -14.38 -2.58 -5.80
N ILE A 177 -13.82 -3.65 -5.23
CA ILE A 177 -13.37 -3.68 -3.83
C ILE A 177 -11.88 -3.42 -3.81
N LYS A 178 -11.45 -2.49 -2.96
CA LYS A 178 -10.03 -2.14 -2.77
C LYS A 178 -9.61 -2.29 -1.32
N LEU A 179 -8.32 -2.55 -1.14
CA LEU A 179 -7.62 -2.59 0.13
C LEU A 179 -6.32 -1.79 0.05
N ILE A 180 -6.12 -0.92 1.03
CA ILE A 180 -4.84 -0.29 1.34
C ILE A 180 -4.40 -0.81 2.71
N ALA A 181 -3.19 -1.34 2.79
CA ALA A 181 -2.57 -1.82 4.02
C ALA A 181 -1.62 -0.74 4.56
N ILE A 182 -1.58 -0.55 5.88
CA ILE A 182 -0.93 0.60 6.52
C ILE A 182 -0.05 0.12 7.68
N ASN A 183 1.17 0.66 7.76
CA ASN A 183 2.13 0.40 8.83
C ASN A 183 2.82 1.72 9.21
N GLY A 184 2.48 2.27 10.38
CA GLY A 184 2.90 3.62 10.78
C GLY A 184 2.45 4.66 9.75
N THR A 185 3.42 5.34 9.13
CA THR A 185 3.19 6.28 8.02
C THR A 185 3.27 5.64 6.63
N ARG A 186 3.73 4.38 6.51
CA ARG A 186 3.82 3.65 5.24
C ARG A 186 2.42 3.20 4.82
N ARG A 187 2.07 3.40 3.55
CA ARG A 187 0.84 2.88 2.91
C ARG A 187 1.25 1.99 1.75
N SER A 188 0.54 0.88 1.54
CA SER A 188 0.77 -0.02 0.42
C SER A 188 0.34 0.63 -0.91
N PRO A 189 0.81 0.09 -2.05
CA PRO A 189 0.05 0.18 -3.29
C PRO A 189 -1.39 -0.31 -3.07
N VAL A 190 -2.34 0.23 -3.84
CA VAL A 190 -3.75 -0.20 -3.78
C VAL A 190 -3.87 -1.61 -4.36
N TYR A 191 -4.35 -2.56 -3.57
CA TYR A 191 -4.76 -3.87 -4.08
C TYR A 191 -6.28 -3.85 -4.34
N GLN A 192 -6.73 -4.36 -5.48
CA GLN A 192 -8.15 -4.33 -5.85
C GLN A 192 -8.59 -5.59 -6.60
N GLN A 193 -9.87 -5.94 -6.46
CA GLN A 193 -10.55 -6.99 -7.22
C GLN A 193 -11.97 -6.53 -7.58
N THR A 194 -12.46 -6.94 -8.75
CA THR A 194 -13.85 -6.72 -9.17
C THR A 194 -14.69 -7.94 -8.81
N VAL A 195 -15.84 -7.71 -8.17
CA VAL A 195 -16.82 -8.73 -7.77
C VAL A 195 -18.10 -8.51 -8.57
N SER A 196 -18.46 -9.47 -9.43
CA SER A 196 -19.70 -9.39 -10.23
C SER A 196 -20.86 -10.07 -9.51
N VAL A 197 -21.96 -9.33 -9.32
CA VAL A 197 -23.18 -9.80 -8.62
C VAL A 197 -24.30 -10.00 -9.64
N MET A 198 -24.84 -11.20 -9.69
CA MET A 198 -25.89 -11.59 -10.65
C MET A 198 -27.27 -11.05 -10.22
N PRO A 199 -28.23 -10.90 -11.16
CA PRO A 199 -29.64 -10.65 -10.82
C PRO A 199 -30.20 -11.68 -9.84
N SER A 200 -31.20 -11.27 -9.04
CA SER A 200 -31.83 -12.16 -8.08
C SER A 200 -32.60 -13.28 -8.77
N ASP A 201 -32.46 -14.51 -8.27
CA ASP A 201 -33.23 -15.68 -8.73
C ASP A 201 -34.60 -15.82 -8.03
N GLU A 202 -34.91 -14.94 -7.07
CA GLU A 202 -36.23 -14.82 -6.47
C GLU A 202 -37.17 -13.94 -7.31
N PRO A 203 -38.49 -14.26 -7.37
CA PRO A 203 -39.46 -13.39 -8.03
C PRO A 203 -39.66 -12.09 -7.24
N ARG A 204 -40.00 -11.01 -7.93
CA ARG A 204 -40.35 -9.72 -7.30
C ARG A 204 -41.62 -9.14 -7.91
N SER A 205 -42.68 -9.03 -7.11
CA SER A 205 -43.94 -8.39 -7.49
C SER A 205 -43.75 -6.93 -7.88
N GLY A 206 -44.29 -6.54 -9.03
CA GLY A 206 -44.31 -5.17 -9.53
C GLY A 206 -45.48 -4.96 -10.47
N PHE A 207 -46.17 -3.83 -10.37
CA PHE A 207 -47.12 -3.39 -11.37
C PHE A 207 -47.26 -1.86 -11.37
N SER A 208 -47.81 -1.34 -12.45
CA SER A 208 -48.37 0.00 -12.57
C SER A 208 -49.80 -0.07 -13.10
N LEU A 209 -50.54 1.03 -13.00
CA LEU A 209 -51.76 1.23 -13.78
C LEU A 209 -51.34 1.66 -15.20
N ALA A 210 -52.16 1.35 -16.21
CA ALA A 210 -52.03 1.99 -17.52
C ALA A 210 -52.35 3.50 -17.41
N TYR A 211 -51.99 4.29 -18.43
CA TYR A 211 -52.42 5.69 -18.47
C TYR A 211 -53.94 5.77 -18.58
N HIS A 212 -54.56 6.51 -17.66
CA HIS A 212 -56.00 6.62 -17.51
C HIS A 212 -56.34 8.04 -17.03
N PRO A 213 -57.43 8.67 -17.50
CA PRO A 213 -57.90 9.95 -16.95
C PRO A 213 -58.22 9.84 -15.46
N PHE A 214 -58.07 10.91 -14.69
CA PHE A 214 -58.40 10.93 -13.26
C PHE A 214 -59.53 11.95 -13.03
N PRO A 215 -60.54 11.66 -12.18
CA PRO A 215 -60.68 10.49 -11.29
C PRO A 215 -61.14 9.20 -11.98
N TYR A 216 -60.91 8.06 -11.32
CA TYR A 216 -61.52 6.77 -11.68
C TYR A 216 -62.97 6.69 -11.20
N SER A 217 -63.84 6.07 -12.01
CA SER A 217 -65.30 6.00 -11.83
C SER A 217 -65.79 4.54 -11.72
N VAL A 218 -67.05 4.35 -11.33
CA VAL A 218 -67.69 3.01 -11.30
C VAL A 218 -67.75 2.36 -12.69
N ASP A 219 -67.54 1.04 -12.73
CA ASP A 219 -67.57 0.18 -13.93
C ASP A 219 -66.60 0.54 -15.08
N GLU A 220 -65.67 1.46 -14.83
CA GLU A 220 -64.63 1.91 -15.75
C GLU A 220 -63.48 0.90 -15.92
N GLU A 221 -62.86 0.85 -17.10
CA GLU A 221 -61.85 -0.17 -17.45
C GLU A 221 -60.43 0.23 -17.03
N ILE A 222 -59.99 -0.30 -15.89
CA ILE A 222 -58.64 -0.07 -15.36
C ILE A 222 -57.74 -1.24 -15.79
N GLN A 223 -56.87 -0.99 -16.78
CA GLN A 223 -55.83 -1.95 -17.17
C GLN A 223 -54.65 -1.92 -16.19
N LEU A 224 -54.25 -3.10 -15.70
CA LEU A 224 -53.08 -3.28 -14.84
C LEU A 224 -51.90 -3.78 -15.66
N VAL A 225 -50.77 -3.08 -15.56
CA VAL A 225 -49.53 -3.42 -16.25
C VAL A 225 -48.57 -4.08 -15.27
N ASN A 226 -48.47 -5.41 -15.33
CA ASN A 226 -47.45 -6.15 -14.60
C ASN A 226 -46.03 -5.71 -15.03
N THR A 227 -45.21 -5.41 -14.02
CA THR A 227 -43.79 -5.07 -14.13
C THR A 227 -42.93 -5.90 -13.17
N SER A 228 -43.44 -7.08 -12.79
CA SER A 228 -42.76 -8.03 -11.91
C SER A 228 -41.51 -8.58 -12.58
N LEU A 229 -40.45 -8.75 -11.79
CA LEU A 229 -39.20 -9.32 -12.26
C LEU A 229 -39.14 -10.80 -11.94
N ASN A 230 -38.56 -11.58 -12.86
CA ASN A 230 -38.18 -12.98 -12.64
C ASN A 230 -39.36 -13.85 -12.14
N SER A 231 -40.49 -13.79 -12.85
CA SER A 231 -41.73 -14.50 -12.51
C SER A 231 -42.36 -15.18 -13.72
N ASP A 232 -42.90 -16.39 -13.54
CA ASP A 232 -43.65 -17.15 -14.54
C ASP A 232 -45.19 -17.03 -14.38
N SER A 233 -45.65 -16.60 -13.21
CA SER A 233 -47.08 -16.60 -12.87
C SER A 233 -47.43 -15.53 -11.84
N TRP A 234 -48.70 -15.14 -11.81
CA TRP A 234 -49.21 -13.97 -11.08
C TRP A 234 -50.51 -14.29 -10.36
N GLN A 235 -50.79 -13.57 -9.27
CA GLN A 235 -52.03 -13.67 -8.52
C GLN A 235 -52.44 -12.28 -8.04
N TRP A 236 -53.56 -11.79 -8.55
CA TRP A 236 -54.12 -10.47 -8.25
C TRP A 236 -55.29 -10.56 -7.27
N THR A 237 -55.39 -9.62 -6.34
CA THR A 237 -56.54 -9.46 -5.44
C THR A 237 -56.90 -7.98 -5.28
N PHE A 238 -58.18 -7.68 -5.13
CA PHE A 238 -58.70 -6.30 -5.30
C PHE A 238 -59.44 -5.76 -4.05
N GLY A 239 -59.19 -6.37 -2.89
CA GLY A 239 -59.84 -6.02 -1.62
C GLY A 239 -61.27 -6.52 -1.47
N ASN A 240 -61.86 -6.29 -0.31
CA ASN A 240 -63.24 -6.69 -0.01
C ASN A 240 -64.22 -5.84 -0.83
N GLY A 241 -65.13 -6.50 -1.57
CA GLY A 241 -66.10 -5.82 -2.44
C GLY A 241 -65.53 -5.30 -3.76
N GLY A 242 -64.29 -5.65 -4.10
CA GLY A 242 -63.73 -5.47 -5.44
C GLY A 242 -64.12 -6.62 -6.39
N PRO A 243 -63.60 -6.61 -7.63
CA PRO A 243 -63.76 -7.73 -8.57
C PRO A 243 -63.07 -9.02 -8.07
N ALA A 244 -63.38 -10.14 -8.71
CA ALA A 244 -62.78 -11.45 -8.39
C ALA A 244 -61.28 -11.49 -8.72
N SER A 245 -60.52 -12.30 -8.00
CA SER A 245 -59.08 -12.52 -8.23
C SER A 245 -58.79 -13.16 -9.59
N THR A 246 -57.76 -12.70 -10.29
CA THR A 246 -57.28 -13.26 -11.56
C THR A 246 -55.79 -13.60 -11.51
N THR A 247 -55.32 -14.41 -12.47
CA THR A 247 -53.91 -14.81 -12.66
C THR A 247 -53.34 -14.35 -14.01
N GLU A 248 -54.07 -13.51 -14.75
CA GLU A 248 -53.62 -12.92 -16.01
C GLU A 248 -52.37 -12.05 -15.82
N GLN A 249 -51.57 -11.92 -16.88
CA GLN A 249 -50.38 -11.07 -16.85
C GLN A 249 -50.72 -9.57 -16.86
N HIS A 250 -51.73 -9.16 -17.63
CA HIS A 250 -52.10 -7.75 -17.82
C HIS A 250 -53.64 -7.56 -17.75
N PRO A 251 -54.28 -7.86 -16.61
CA PRO A 251 -55.73 -7.88 -16.50
C PRO A 251 -56.34 -6.49 -16.66
N ILE A 252 -57.57 -6.47 -17.19
CA ILE A 252 -58.44 -5.30 -17.19
C ILE A 252 -59.54 -5.54 -16.16
N ILE A 253 -59.74 -4.60 -15.24
CA ILE A 253 -60.70 -4.75 -14.13
C ILE A 253 -61.71 -3.60 -14.07
N LYS A 254 -62.86 -3.88 -13.46
CA LYS A 254 -63.95 -2.94 -13.19
C LYS A 254 -64.32 -2.98 -11.71
N PHE A 255 -64.67 -1.83 -11.14
CA PHE A 255 -65.14 -1.73 -9.76
C PHE A 255 -66.61 -1.30 -9.74
N PRO A 256 -67.54 -2.16 -9.26
CA PRO A 256 -68.98 -1.95 -9.41
C PRO A 256 -69.59 -1.00 -8.37
N ARG A 257 -68.76 -0.39 -7.50
CA ARG A 257 -69.18 0.51 -6.42
C ARG A 257 -68.10 1.56 -6.11
N PRO A 258 -68.45 2.75 -5.62
CA PRO A 258 -67.47 3.72 -5.11
C PRO A 258 -66.79 3.21 -3.83
N GLY A 259 -65.50 3.52 -3.66
CA GLY A 259 -64.72 3.09 -2.51
C GLY A 259 -63.21 3.16 -2.72
N ASP A 260 -62.45 2.95 -1.64
CA ASP A 260 -60.99 2.84 -1.67
C ASP A 260 -60.58 1.36 -1.71
N TYR A 261 -59.94 0.94 -2.80
CA TYR A 261 -59.67 -0.48 -3.12
C TYR A 261 -58.17 -0.81 -3.16
N PRO A 262 -57.67 -1.72 -2.30
CA PRO A 262 -56.28 -2.18 -2.32
C PRO A 262 -56.06 -3.23 -3.42
N ILE A 263 -55.51 -2.81 -4.56
CA ILE A 263 -55.03 -3.70 -5.61
C ILE A 263 -53.70 -4.29 -5.16
N SER A 264 -53.63 -5.62 -5.07
CA SER A 264 -52.43 -6.36 -4.67
C SER A 264 -52.05 -7.41 -5.71
N LEU A 265 -50.74 -7.54 -5.97
CA LEU A 265 -50.14 -8.53 -6.86
C LEU A 265 -49.11 -9.35 -6.09
N ILE A 266 -49.18 -10.68 -6.21
CA ILE A 266 -48.13 -11.63 -5.86
C ILE A 266 -47.61 -12.25 -7.15
N ALA A 267 -46.33 -12.05 -7.45
CA ALA A 267 -45.61 -12.72 -8.54
C ALA A 267 -44.91 -14.00 -8.03
N LYS A 268 -44.81 -15.03 -8.87
CA LYS A 268 -44.25 -16.34 -8.51
C LYS A 268 -43.28 -16.87 -9.57
N LYS A 269 -42.38 -17.76 -9.18
CA LYS A 269 -41.47 -18.52 -10.05
C LYS A 269 -41.37 -19.95 -9.52
N GLY A 270 -42.03 -20.89 -10.18
CA GLY A 270 -42.25 -22.25 -9.67
C GLY A 270 -42.88 -22.24 -8.27
N ALA A 271 -42.19 -22.82 -7.29
CA ALA A 271 -42.65 -22.83 -5.90
C ALA A 271 -42.43 -21.50 -5.14
N ASN A 272 -41.56 -20.61 -5.64
CA ASN A 272 -41.22 -19.37 -4.95
C ASN A 272 -42.29 -18.30 -5.18
N SER A 273 -42.70 -17.60 -4.12
CA SER A 273 -43.65 -16.48 -4.18
C SER A 273 -43.01 -15.21 -3.62
N ALA A 274 -43.14 -14.12 -4.36
CA ALA A 274 -42.66 -12.81 -3.96
C ALA A 274 -43.55 -12.19 -2.85
N PRO A 275 -43.01 -11.25 -2.04
CA PRO A 275 -43.84 -10.37 -1.23
C PRO A 275 -44.89 -9.64 -2.10
N ALA A 276 -46.08 -9.41 -1.56
CA ALA A 276 -47.14 -8.72 -2.29
C ALA A 276 -46.75 -7.25 -2.55
N LYS A 277 -46.94 -6.80 -3.79
CA LYS A 277 -46.97 -5.36 -4.11
C LYS A 277 -48.41 -4.90 -4.02
N THR A 278 -48.70 -3.88 -3.21
CA THR A 278 -50.03 -3.28 -3.07
C THR A 278 -50.00 -1.79 -3.47
N ILE A 279 -51.11 -1.33 -4.06
CA ILE A 279 -51.46 0.08 -4.33
C ILE A 279 -52.97 0.23 -4.06
N THR A 280 -53.36 1.25 -3.30
CA THR A 280 -54.79 1.59 -3.12
C THR A 280 -55.21 2.61 -4.15
N ILE A 281 -56.34 2.40 -4.82
CA ILE A 281 -56.99 3.40 -5.69
C ILE A 281 -58.36 3.78 -5.14
N ARG A 282 -58.86 4.95 -5.55
CA ARG A 282 -60.18 5.45 -5.18
C ARG A 282 -61.11 5.46 -6.39
N ILE A 283 -62.23 4.76 -6.27
CA ILE A 283 -63.32 4.72 -7.24
C ILE A 283 -64.43 5.66 -6.78
N ASN A 284 -64.91 6.51 -7.68
CA ASN A 284 -65.89 7.55 -7.41
C ASN A 284 -67.23 7.23 -8.12
N PRO A 285 -68.36 7.81 -7.66
CA PRO A 285 -69.69 7.57 -8.26
C PRO A 285 -69.78 8.01 -9.72
#